data_AF-A0A7Y5UX64-F1
#
_entry.id   AF-A0A7Y5UX64-F1
#
_cell.length_a   1.000
_cell.length_b   1.000
_cell.length_c   1.000
_cell.angle_alpha   90.00
_cell.angle_beta   90.00
_cell.angle_gamma   90.00
#
_symmetry.space_group_name_H-M   'P 1'
#
loop_
_entity.id
_entity.type
_entity.pdbx_description
1 polymer ?
#
loop_
_entity_poly.entity_id
_entity_poly.type
_entity_poly.pdbx_seq_one_letter_code
_entity_poly.pdbx_strand_id
1 'polypeptide(L)'
;MSGAPTSGRFCWNCGASLTPDPGVRTVTRCAVCAELTHLQYLFNQLEQWQADGLLAEGAAETLRERYTARRETLLAPPGVAP
;
A
#
# COMPACT_ATOMS: atom_id res chain seq x y z
N MET A 1 -9.47 -19.26 -31.94
CA MET A 1 -9.46 -18.24 -30.88
C MET A 1 -8.78 -18.86 -29.66
N SER A 2 -7.49 -18.64 -29.48
CA SER A 2 -6.71 -19.25 -28.40
C SER A 2 -6.40 -18.19 -27.35
N GLY A 3 -7.26 -18.06 -26.34
CA GLY A 3 -6.98 -17.23 -25.16
C GLY A 3 -6.12 -18.06 -24.20
N ALA A 4 -4.83 -17.77 -24.13
CA ALA A 4 -3.96 -18.36 -23.11
C ALA A 4 -4.43 -17.89 -21.72
N PRO A 5 -4.50 -18.77 -20.72
CA PRO A 5 -4.80 -18.35 -19.36
C PRO A 5 -3.63 -17.48 -18.87
N THR A 6 -3.88 -16.18 -18.70
CA THR A 6 -2.97 -15.29 -17.97
C THR A 6 -2.94 -15.76 -16.52
N SER A 7 -2.03 -16.68 -16.21
CA SER A 7 -1.67 -17.04 -14.85
C SER A 7 -1.16 -15.77 -14.17
N GLY A 8 -2.02 -15.16 -13.35
CA GLY A 8 -1.67 -13.96 -12.60
C GLY A 8 -0.40 -14.22 -11.80
N ARG A 9 0.59 -13.33 -11.89
CA ARG A 9 1.74 -13.35 -10.99
C ARG A 9 1.27 -12.75 -9.67
N PHE A 10 1.57 -13.36 -8.54
CA PHE A 10 1.24 -12.83 -7.22
C PHE A 10 2.51 -12.54 -6.44
N CYS A 11 2.46 -11.54 -5.55
CA CYS A 11 3.55 -11.23 -4.65
C CYS A 11 3.64 -12.29 -3.56
N TRP A 12 4.78 -12.96 -3.43
CA TRP A 12 5.02 -13.92 -2.35
C TRP A 12 4.85 -13.30 -0.95
N ASN A 13 5.18 -12.02 -0.77
CA ASN A 13 5.19 -11.38 0.54
C ASN A 13 3.80 -10.91 1.03
N CYS A 14 2.91 -10.50 0.12
CA CYS A 14 1.60 -9.95 0.50
C CYS A 14 0.41 -10.55 -0.26
N GLY A 15 0.64 -11.48 -1.19
CA GLY A 15 -0.43 -12.10 -1.98
C GLY A 15 -1.05 -11.21 -3.05
N ALA A 16 -0.67 -9.92 -3.14
CA ALA A 16 -1.23 -9.00 -4.13
C ALA A 16 -0.89 -9.41 -5.57
N SER A 17 -1.82 -9.16 -6.49
CA SER A 17 -1.58 -9.36 -7.92
C SER A 17 -0.44 -8.45 -8.40
N LEU A 18 0.57 -9.05 -9.02
CA LEU A 18 1.64 -8.39 -9.75
C LEU A 18 1.15 -8.19 -11.17
N THR A 19 0.31 -7.20 -11.39
CA THR A 19 -0.10 -6.82 -12.74
C THR A 19 1.13 -6.28 -13.47
N PRO A 20 1.58 -6.92 -14.57
CA PRO A 20 2.66 -6.35 -15.36
C PRO A 20 2.13 -5.09 -16.05
N ASP A 21 2.70 -3.93 -15.72
CA ASP A 21 2.47 -2.71 -16.48
C ASP A 21 3.14 -2.87 -17.86
N PRO A 22 2.42 -2.73 -18.99
CA PRO A 22 2.97 -2.91 -20.33
C PRO A 22 4.12 -1.95 -20.66
N GLY A 23 4.31 -0.86 -19.89
CA GLY A 23 5.46 0.04 -20.01
C GLY A 23 6.66 -0.31 -19.13
N VAL A 24 6.51 -1.20 -18.15
CA VAL A 24 7.54 -1.52 -17.15
C VAL A 24 8.06 -2.94 -17.37
N ARG A 25 9.21 -3.05 -18.05
CA ARG A 25 9.82 -4.34 -18.45
C ARG A 25 10.22 -5.24 -17.26
N THR A 26 10.28 -4.71 -16.04
CA THR A 26 10.64 -5.45 -14.83
C THR A 26 9.86 -4.92 -13.64
N VAL A 27 8.79 -5.62 -13.23
CA VAL A 27 8.19 -5.43 -11.92
C VAL A 27 9.10 -6.13 -10.89
N THR A 28 10.16 -5.44 -10.46
CA THR A 28 11.13 -5.97 -9.48
C THR A 28 10.64 -5.88 -8.04
N ARG A 29 9.63 -5.03 -7.78
CA ARG A 29 9.03 -4.85 -6.45
C ARG A 29 7.50 -4.81 -6.53
N CYS A 30 6.84 -5.48 -5.59
CA CYS A 30 5.40 -5.39 -5.43
C CYS A 30 5.01 -3.98 -4.96
N ALA A 31 4.16 -3.30 -5.73
CA ALA A 31 3.67 -1.96 -5.39
C ALA A 31 2.96 -1.94 -4.03
N VAL A 32 2.16 -2.96 -3.73
CA VAL A 32 1.47 -3.09 -2.44
C VAL A 32 2.47 -3.20 -1.27
N CYS A 33 3.51 -4.04 -1.39
CA CYS A 33 4.54 -4.10 -0.35
C CYS A 33 5.28 -2.77 -0.19
N ALA A 34 5.61 -2.10 -1.29
CA ALA A 34 6.29 -0.80 -1.24
C ALA A 34 5.42 0.25 -0.53
N GLU A 35 4.13 0.28 -0.82
CA GLU A 35 3.18 1.20 -0.18
C GLU A 35 3.00 0.88 1.31
N LEU A 36 2.89 -0.40 1.68
CA LEU A 36 2.82 -0.83 3.10
C LEU A 36 4.06 -0.38 3.88
N THR A 37 5.25 -0.53 3.32
CA THR A 37 6.49 -0.04 3.95
C THR A 37 6.48 1.48 4.09
N HIS A 38 6.00 2.20 3.08
CA HIS A 38 5.91 3.65 3.13
C HIS A 38 4.91 4.14 4.18
N LEU A 39 3.73 3.53 4.28
CA LEU A 39 2.75 3.83 5.32
C LEU A 39 3.34 3.61 6.72
N GLN A 40 4.05 2.49 6.93
CA GLN A 40 4.71 2.23 8.22
C GLN A 40 5.74 3.31 8.57
N TYR A 41 6.54 3.74 7.57
CA TYR A 41 7.46 4.85 7.76
C TYR A 41 6.71 6.11 8.20
N LEU A 42 5.65 6.51 7.49
CA LEU A 42 4.86 7.70 7.82
C LEU A 42 4.25 7.62 9.22
N PHE A 43 3.68 6.46 9.61
CA PHE A 43 3.17 6.23 10.96
C PHE A 43 4.21 6.52 12.04
N ASN A 44 5.43 6.03 11.86
CA ASN A 44 6.51 6.18 12.82
C ASN A 44 6.97 7.64 12.96
N GLN A 45 6.71 8.48 11.95
CA GLN A 45 7.08 9.90 11.99
C GLN A 45 6.04 10.80 12.67
N LEU A 46 4.77 10.36 12.78
CA LEU A 46 3.67 11.22 13.22
C LEU A 46 3.90 11.85 14.60
N GLU A 47 4.42 11.08 15.55
CA GLU A 47 4.70 11.56 16.91
C GLU A 47 5.78 12.65 16.90
N GLN A 48 6.89 12.41 16.20
CA GLN A 48 7.99 13.36 16.08
C GLN A 48 7.54 14.64 15.36
N TRP A 49 6.83 14.52 14.24
CA TRP A 49 6.33 15.68 13.51
C TRP A 49 5.32 16.51 14.31
N GLN A 50 4.52 15.87 15.15
CA GLN A 50 3.64 16.57 16.09
C GLN A 50 4.46 17.31 17.15
N ALA A 51 5.47 16.66 17.74
CA ALA A 51 6.35 17.28 18.74
C ALA A 51 7.16 18.47 18.17
N ASP A 52 7.57 18.38 16.91
CA ASP A 52 8.30 19.43 16.20
C ASP A 52 7.40 20.58 15.70
N GLY A 53 6.08 20.50 15.89
CA GLY A 53 5.14 21.51 15.43
C GLY A 53 4.97 21.57 13.90
N LEU A 54 5.34 20.49 13.19
CA LEU A 54 5.17 20.38 11.73
C LEU A 54 3.74 20.03 11.32
N LEU A 55 2.93 19.61 12.29
CA LEU A 55 1.53 19.24 12.10
C LEU A 55 0.61 20.24 12.82
N ALA A 56 -0.50 20.58 12.17
CA ALA A 56 -1.58 21.29 12.82
C ALA A 56 -2.21 20.44 13.94
N GLU A 57 -2.86 21.09 14.90
CA GLU A 57 -3.61 20.41 15.96
C GLU A 57 -4.62 19.42 15.35
N GLY A 58 -4.68 18.20 15.90
CA GLY A 58 -5.53 17.11 15.40
C GLY A 58 -5.06 16.44 14.09
N ALA A 59 -4.12 17.03 13.34
CA ALA A 59 -3.69 16.46 12.05
C ALA A 59 -3.00 15.11 12.21
N ALA A 60 -2.25 14.88 13.30
CA ALA A 60 -1.61 13.60 13.57
C ALA A 60 -2.63 12.46 13.73
N GLU A 61 -3.76 12.71 14.38
CA GLU A 61 -4.85 11.75 14.55
C GLU A 61 -5.54 11.45 13.22
N THR A 62 -5.91 12.50 12.48
CA THR A 62 -6.50 12.35 11.13
C THR A 62 -5.59 11.57 10.18
N LEU A 63 -4.27 11.84 10.20
CA LEU A 63 -3.31 11.10 9.39
C LEU A 63 -3.20 9.64 9.83
N ARG A 64 -3.19 9.37 11.14
CA ARG A 64 -3.19 8.02 11.69
C ARG A 64 -4.38 7.20 11.20
N GLU A 65 -5.58 7.75 11.25
CA GLU A 65 -6.80 7.11 10.75
C GLU A 65 -6.72 6.80 9.25
N ARG A 66 -6.29 7.79 8.46
CA ARG A 66 -6.16 7.63 6.99
C ARG A 66 -5.14 6.57 6.62
N TYR A 67 -3.99 6.54 7.29
CA TYR A 67 -2.97 5.54 7.03
C TYR A 67 -3.43 4.14 7.47
N THR A 68 -4.20 4.02 8.56
CA THR A 68 -4.80 2.74 8.99
C THR A 68 -5.78 2.24 7.94
N ALA A 69 -6.75 3.07 7.55
CA ALA A 69 -7.76 2.70 6.55
C ALA A 69 -7.12 2.30 5.21
N ARG A 70 -6.07 3.01 4.79
CA ARG A 70 -5.34 2.67 3.57
C ARG A 70 -4.60 1.34 3.69
N ARG A 71 -3.95 1.08 4.83
CA ARG A 71 -3.28 -0.19 5.10
C ARG A 71 -4.27 -1.36 5.10
N GLU A 72 -5.43 -1.20 5.70
CA GLU A 72 -6.50 -2.21 5.70
C GLU A 72 -6.99 -2.47 4.27
N THR A 73 -7.21 -1.41 3.48
CA THR A 73 -7.58 -1.54 2.06
C THR A 73 -6.55 -2.33 1.25
N LEU A 74 -5.25 -2.12 1.51
CA LEU A 74 -4.16 -2.81 0.81
C LEU A 74 -4.03 -4.29 1.21
N LEU A 75 -4.43 -4.63 2.44
CA LEU A 75 -4.36 -5.99 2.98
C LEU A 75 -5.68 -6.76 2.80
N ALA A 76 -6.75 -6.08 2.40
CA ALA A 76 -8.04 -6.71 2.14
C ALA A 76 -7.91 -7.73 0.99
N PRO A 77 -8.51 -8.92 1.12
CA PRO A 77 -8.53 -9.88 0.03
C PRO A 77 -9.30 -9.30 -1.18
N PRO A 78 -8.88 -9.65 -2.40
CA PRO A 78 -9.54 -9.15 -3.61
C PRO A 78 -11.02 -9.56 -3.64
N GLY A 79 -11.92 -8.59 -3.83
CA GLY A 79 -13.36 -8.79 -3.91
C GLY A 79 -14.15 -8.49 -2.62
N VAL A 80 -13.48 -8.12 -1.53
CA VAL A 80 -14.13 -7.56 -0.35
C VAL A 80 -14.02 -6.04 -0.43
N ALA A 81 -15.11 -5.38 -0.81
CA ALA A 81 -15.23 -3.93 -0.66
C ALA A 81 -15.37 -3.59 0.84
N PRO A 82 -14.84 -2.44 1.29
CA PRO A 82 -15.07 -1.94 2.65
C PRO A 82 -16.55 -1.69 2.93
#